data_AF-A0AAU5CWN0-F1
#
_entry.id   AF-A0AAU5CWN0-F1
#
_cell.length_a   1.000
_cell.length_b   1.000
_cell.length_c   1.000
_cell.angle_alpha   90.00
_cell.angle_beta   90.00
_cell.angle_gamma   90.00
#
_symmetry.space_group_name_H-M   'P 1'
#
loop_
_entity.id
_entity.type
_entity.pdbx_description
1 polymer ?
#
loop_
_entity_poly.entity_id
_entity_poly.type
_entity_poly.pdbx_seq_one_letter_code
_entity_poly.pdbx_strand_id
1 'polypeptide(L)'
;MALLSSARFRDDPVLERIAARDTSAYLRQGHQGEHVTTIQFALIDLGYEIPDGATGYFGGQTADAVKLFQESHELDHDAIVGADTLAVLDDAWALPFADRNEWLSWQERPIPEFNFTRKNELDRQTLGSLYAFNPLGAPLPLEFQDGLLLGLEWLLNPRGSPDGMFTPPASWGAGPLDTYHCHVVLAKNPTPDPAWGAVRSLAAGVRNRARLMQLVANTSAPIGTPAWTEAYRELLLDPTSAGTTLFAEAYADVLKEVLLVGRATGQFAWLLWHTFEEPRWRPPGLTSDSPQRSWWNAIAPYPTDLTRTPFSATEDDVIANTVPLIDLQFFIDRQQLITVLGPSYAEPGAIVHLETNRIDAAAKGLPYP
;
A
#
# COMPACT_ATOMS: atom_id res chain seq x y z
N MET A 1 -6.36 -28.92 -21.80
CA MET A 1 -6.77 -27.63 -21.19
C MET A 1 -5.50 -27.03 -20.63
N ALA A 2 -5.08 -25.87 -21.12
CA ALA A 2 -4.07 -25.10 -20.42
C ALA A 2 -4.79 -24.46 -19.23
N LEU A 3 -4.38 -24.81 -18.02
CA LEU A 3 -4.89 -24.15 -16.81
C LEU A 3 -4.15 -22.82 -16.69
N LEU A 4 -4.90 -21.75 -16.49
CA LEU A 4 -4.32 -20.46 -16.14
C LEU A 4 -3.50 -20.63 -14.87
N SER A 5 -2.25 -20.21 -14.93
CA SER A 5 -1.29 -20.40 -13.87
C SER A 5 -1.40 -19.27 -12.85
N SER A 6 -1.51 -18.03 -13.32
CA SER A 6 -1.53 -16.82 -12.50
C SER A 6 -2.80 -16.72 -11.65
N ALA A 7 -2.62 -16.40 -10.38
CA ALA A 7 -3.72 -16.09 -9.45
C ALA A 7 -4.62 -14.94 -9.94
N ARG A 8 -4.12 -14.09 -10.85
CA ARG A 8 -4.89 -12.99 -11.43
C ARG A 8 -6.00 -13.46 -12.37
N PHE A 9 -5.76 -14.52 -13.14
CA PHE A 9 -6.66 -14.94 -14.21
C PHE A 9 -7.42 -16.23 -13.92
N ARG A 10 -6.85 -17.10 -13.07
CA ARG A 10 -7.50 -18.35 -12.69
C ARG A 10 -8.80 -18.10 -11.93
N ASP A 11 -9.70 -19.07 -11.98
CA ASP A 11 -11.01 -19.05 -11.33
C ASP A 11 -12.02 -18.02 -11.88
N ASP A 12 -11.64 -17.17 -12.85
CA ASP A 12 -12.59 -16.34 -13.61
C ASP A 12 -13.27 -17.19 -14.71
N PRO A 13 -14.60 -17.36 -14.69
CA PRO A 13 -15.28 -18.29 -15.59
C PRO A 13 -15.21 -17.89 -17.07
N VAL A 14 -15.01 -16.61 -17.39
CA VAL A 14 -14.85 -16.13 -18.77
C VAL A 14 -13.42 -16.36 -19.23
N LEU A 15 -12.42 -16.00 -18.41
CA LEU A 15 -11.01 -16.19 -18.76
C LEU A 15 -10.64 -17.67 -18.89
N GLU A 16 -11.16 -18.54 -18.02
CA GLU A 16 -10.98 -19.99 -18.13
C GLU A 16 -11.54 -20.55 -19.45
N ARG A 17 -12.66 -19.98 -19.95
CA ARG A 17 -13.21 -20.35 -21.26
C ARG A 17 -12.33 -19.86 -22.42
N ILE A 18 -11.77 -18.66 -22.32
CA ILE A 18 -10.79 -18.15 -23.30
C ILE A 18 -9.56 -19.08 -23.34
N ALA A 19 -9.01 -19.45 -22.17
CA ALA A 19 -7.89 -20.38 -22.05
C ALA A 19 -8.22 -21.78 -22.62
N ALA A 20 -9.48 -22.21 -22.49
CA ALA A 20 -10.01 -23.42 -23.11
C ALA A 20 -10.27 -23.29 -24.64
N ARG A 21 -9.89 -22.17 -25.27
CA ARG A 21 -10.08 -21.87 -26.70
C ARG A 21 -11.56 -21.80 -27.12
N ASP A 22 -12.45 -21.42 -26.21
CA ASP A 22 -13.84 -21.09 -26.55
C ASP A 22 -13.89 -19.70 -27.20
N THR A 23 -13.97 -19.66 -28.53
CA THR A 23 -13.96 -18.42 -29.32
C THR A 23 -15.15 -17.51 -29.04
N SER A 24 -16.24 -18.02 -28.45
CA SER A 24 -17.39 -17.21 -28.05
C SER A 24 -17.11 -16.38 -26.79
N ALA A 25 -16.07 -16.72 -26.03
CA ALA A 25 -15.65 -16.00 -24.83
C ALA A 25 -14.58 -14.93 -25.11
N TYR A 26 -13.99 -14.88 -26.31
CA TYR A 26 -12.92 -13.95 -26.64
C TYR A 26 -13.33 -12.49 -26.45
N LEU A 27 -12.46 -11.70 -25.83
CA LEU A 27 -12.76 -10.30 -25.52
C LEU A 27 -12.33 -9.38 -26.65
N ARG A 28 -13.16 -8.37 -26.90
CA ARG A 28 -12.99 -7.37 -27.96
C ARG A 28 -13.78 -6.13 -27.61
N GLN A 29 -13.58 -5.08 -28.40
CA GLN A 29 -14.24 -3.80 -28.21
C GLN A 29 -15.78 -3.95 -28.04
N GLY A 30 -16.32 -3.28 -27.02
CA GLY A 30 -17.73 -3.32 -26.65
C GLY A 30 -18.08 -4.36 -25.57
N HIS A 31 -17.16 -5.27 -25.22
CA HIS A 31 -17.35 -6.17 -24.09
C HIS A 31 -17.17 -5.43 -22.76
N GLN A 32 -17.81 -5.94 -21.69
CA GLN A 32 -17.72 -5.34 -20.36
C GLN A 32 -17.86 -6.38 -19.26
N GLY A 33 -17.34 -6.07 -18.08
CA GLY A 33 -17.44 -6.88 -16.89
C GLY A 33 -16.10 -7.03 -16.17
N GLU A 34 -16.13 -7.76 -15.06
CA GLU A 34 -14.96 -7.95 -14.19
C GLU A 34 -13.76 -8.57 -14.92
N HIS A 35 -13.99 -9.56 -15.77
CA HIS A 35 -12.94 -10.17 -16.61
C HIS A 35 -12.26 -9.15 -17.55
N VAL A 36 -12.98 -8.13 -18.02
CA VAL A 36 -12.39 -7.03 -18.80
C VAL A 36 -11.52 -6.16 -17.91
N THR A 37 -12.00 -5.83 -16.71
CA THR A 37 -11.23 -5.10 -15.69
C THR A 37 -9.91 -5.82 -15.41
N THR A 38 -9.94 -7.14 -15.18
CA THR A 38 -8.76 -7.98 -14.92
C THR A 38 -7.71 -7.90 -16.04
N ILE A 39 -8.15 -7.90 -17.31
CA ILE A 39 -7.26 -7.74 -18.46
C ILE A 39 -6.68 -6.33 -18.56
N GLN A 40 -7.52 -5.30 -18.36
CA GLN A 40 -7.06 -3.92 -18.38
C GLN A 40 -5.99 -3.68 -17.32
N PHE A 41 -6.21 -4.17 -16.10
CA PHE A 41 -5.20 -4.19 -15.04
C PHE A 41 -3.90 -4.83 -15.51
N ALA A 42 -3.97 -6.07 -16.02
CA ALA A 42 -2.78 -6.79 -16.46
C ALA A 42 -1.98 -6.05 -17.53
N LEU A 43 -2.65 -5.39 -18.48
CA LEU A 43 -2.00 -4.61 -19.52
C LEU A 43 -1.33 -3.37 -18.94
N ILE A 44 -2.03 -2.59 -18.13
CA ILE A 44 -1.44 -1.35 -17.65
C ILE A 44 -0.28 -1.62 -16.69
N ASP A 45 -0.37 -2.71 -15.92
CA ASP A 45 0.70 -3.17 -15.06
C ASP A 45 1.96 -3.60 -15.81
N LEU A 46 1.82 -4.05 -17.06
CA LEU A 46 2.95 -4.31 -17.97
C LEU A 46 3.44 -3.04 -18.69
N GLY A 47 2.85 -1.89 -18.40
CA GLY A 47 3.24 -0.59 -18.98
C GLY A 47 2.43 -0.17 -20.21
N TYR A 48 1.35 -0.87 -20.58
CA TYR A 48 0.50 -0.47 -21.70
C TYR A 48 -0.54 0.57 -21.25
N GLU A 49 -0.43 1.78 -21.74
CA GLU A 49 -1.28 2.89 -21.30
C GLU A 49 -2.76 2.67 -21.65
N ILE A 50 -3.62 2.78 -20.65
CA ILE A 50 -5.07 2.92 -20.80
C ILE A 50 -5.47 4.17 -20.00
N PRO A 51 -5.57 5.35 -20.64
CA PRO A 51 -5.75 6.62 -19.94
C PRO A 51 -6.96 6.70 -19.00
N ASP A 52 -8.07 6.04 -19.34
CA ASP A 52 -9.29 5.99 -18.53
C ASP A 52 -9.22 4.91 -17.42
N GLY A 53 -8.14 4.12 -17.40
CA GLY A 53 -7.91 3.06 -16.45
C GLY A 53 -8.72 1.78 -16.71
N ALA A 54 -8.74 0.89 -15.71
CA ALA A 54 -9.49 -0.37 -15.76
C ALA A 54 -10.99 -0.17 -15.49
N THR A 55 -11.67 0.50 -16.41
CA THR A 55 -13.11 0.81 -16.31
C THR A 55 -14.03 -0.40 -16.31
N GLY A 56 -13.53 -1.59 -16.68
CA GLY A 56 -14.33 -2.77 -16.95
C GLY A 56 -15.11 -2.71 -18.26
N TYR A 57 -14.90 -1.68 -19.08
CA TYR A 57 -15.43 -1.58 -20.44
C TYR A 57 -14.29 -1.64 -21.46
N PHE A 58 -14.36 -2.59 -22.39
CA PHE A 58 -13.36 -2.80 -23.43
C PHE A 58 -13.57 -1.74 -24.53
N GLY A 59 -13.05 -0.53 -24.30
CA GLY A 59 -13.12 0.60 -25.22
C GLY A 59 -11.98 0.64 -26.24
N GLY A 60 -11.88 1.75 -26.98
CA GLY A 60 -10.80 1.97 -27.95
C GLY A 60 -9.42 1.97 -27.30
N GLN A 61 -9.28 2.62 -26.14
CA GLN A 61 -8.01 2.64 -25.39
C GLN A 61 -7.54 1.23 -24.98
N THR A 62 -8.46 0.36 -24.55
CA THR A 62 -8.13 -1.05 -24.23
C THR A 62 -7.73 -1.83 -25.48
N ALA A 63 -8.42 -1.61 -26.61
CA ALA A 63 -8.06 -2.25 -27.87
C ALA A 63 -6.66 -1.85 -28.34
N ASP A 64 -6.30 -0.57 -28.20
CA ASP A 64 -4.96 -0.09 -28.56
C ASP A 64 -3.89 -0.67 -27.63
N ALA A 65 -4.14 -0.75 -26.33
CA ALA A 65 -3.25 -1.41 -25.37
C ALA A 65 -3.04 -2.90 -25.69
N VAL A 66 -4.12 -3.63 -26.02
CA VAL A 66 -4.03 -5.05 -26.44
C VAL A 66 -3.20 -5.19 -27.70
N LYS A 67 -3.37 -4.33 -28.71
CA LYS A 67 -2.57 -4.38 -29.94
C LYS A 67 -1.08 -4.16 -29.66
N LEU A 68 -0.74 -3.17 -28.83
CA LEU A 68 0.66 -2.90 -28.46
C LEU A 68 1.27 -4.08 -27.69
N PHE A 69 0.50 -4.69 -26.79
CA PHE A 69 0.91 -5.91 -26.10
C PHE A 69 1.13 -7.08 -27.07
N GLN A 70 0.20 -7.30 -28.00
CA GLN A 70 0.31 -8.33 -29.03
C GLN A 70 1.54 -8.08 -29.92
N GLU A 71 1.76 -6.84 -30.37
CA GLU A 71 2.90 -6.45 -31.20
C GLU A 71 4.24 -6.71 -30.50
N SER A 72 4.37 -6.28 -29.24
CA SER A 72 5.59 -6.45 -28.45
C SER A 72 5.92 -7.91 -28.11
N HIS A 73 4.93 -8.81 -28.18
CA HIS A 73 5.08 -10.25 -27.92
C HIS A 73 4.94 -11.11 -29.17
N GLU A 74 5.05 -10.51 -30.36
CA GLU A 74 5.01 -11.21 -31.65
C GLU A 74 3.72 -12.04 -31.89
N LEU A 75 2.58 -11.56 -31.39
CA LEU A 75 1.25 -12.14 -31.59
C LEU A 75 0.49 -11.44 -32.73
N ASP A 76 -0.63 -12.04 -33.16
CA ASP A 76 -1.58 -11.40 -34.07
C ASP A 76 -2.17 -10.14 -33.41
N HIS A 77 -1.91 -8.95 -33.97
CA HIS A 77 -2.30 -7.65 -33.43
C HIS A 77 -3.76 -7.25 -33.76
N ASP A 78 -4.69 -8.18 -33.57
CA ASP A 78 -6.10 -8.03 -33.94
C ASP A 78 -6.96 -7.30 -32.88
N ALA A 79 -6.37 -6.89 -31.75
CA ALA A 79 -7.06 -6.32 -30.60
C ALA A 79 -8.05 -7.28 -29.90
N ILE A 80 -7.95 -8.58 -30.17
CA ILE A 80 -8.79 -9.61 -29.55
C ILE A 80 -7.97 -10.34 -28.50
N VAL A 81 -8.49 -10.36 -27.27
CA VAL A 81 -7.92 -11.20 -26.21
C VAL A 81 -8.45 -12.61 -26.39
N GLY A 82 -7.77 -13.35 -27.28
CA GLY A 82 -7.96 -14.77 -27.50
C GLY A 82 -7.08 -15.64 -26.60
N ALA A 83 -7.13 -16.96 -26.82
CA ALA A 83 -6.39 -17.92 -26.00
C ALA A 83 -4.87 -17.66 -25.96
N ASP A 84 -4.27 -17.29 -27.10
CA ASP A 84 -2.82 -17.09 -27.17
C ASP A 84 -2.42 -15.75 -26.51
N THR A 85 -3.19 -14.67 -26.71
CA THR A 85 -2.99 -13.41 -25.98
C THR A 85 -3.16 -13.59 -24.47
N LEU A 86 -4.18 -14.32 -24.03
CA LEU A 86 -4.40 -14.62 -22.62
C LEU A 86 -3.28 -15.50 -22.06
N ALA A 87 -2.77 -16.46 -22.82
CA ALA A 87 -1.66 -17.30 -22.37
C ALA A 87 -0.37 -16.50 -22.16
N VAL A 88 -0.06 -15.55 -23.04
CA VAL A 88 1.13 -14.68 -22.86
C VAL A 88 0.91 -13.70 -21.72
N LEU A 89 -0.30 -13.16 -21.53
CA LEU A 89 -0.61 -12.38 -20.33
C LEU A 89 -0.44 -13.25 -19.08
N ASP A 90 -1.00 -14.46 -19.07
CA ASP A 90 -0.88 -15.40 -17.95
C ASP A 90 0.58 -15.71 -17.64
N ASP A 91 1.42 -15.95 -18.64
CA ASP A 91 2.86 -16.23 -18.47
C ASP A 91 3.65 -15.01 -17.99
N ALA A 92 3.39 -13.82 -18.56
CA ALA A 92 3.98 -12.56 -18.10
C ALA A 92 3.63 -12.25 -16.63
N TRP A 93 2.47 -12.73 -16.18
CA TRP A 93 1.98 -12.66 -14.81
C TRP A 93 2.21 -13.95 -14.01
N ALA A 94 2.78 -14.99 -14.62
CA ALA A 94 3.24 -16.21 -14.00
C ALA A 94 4.67 -15.99 -13.49
N LEU A 95 4.85 -14.92 -12.70
CA LEU A 95 6.15 -14.62 -12.13
C LEU A 95 6.60 -15.84 -11.28
N PRO A 96 7.84 -16.33 -11.42
CA PRO A 96 8.41 -17.37 -10.53
C PRO A 96 8.40 -16.96 -9.05
N PHE A 97 8.20 -15.67 -8.78
CA PHE A 97 8.25 -15.01 -7.49
C PHE A 97 6.93 -14.32 -7.08
N ALA A 98 6.02 -13.99 -8.02
CA ALA A 98 4.66 -13.56 -7.64
C ALA A 98 3.64 -14.70 -7.65
N ASP A 99 3.96 -15.84 -8.26
CA ASP A 99 3.21 -17.07 -8.10
C ASP A 99 3.99 -18.10 -7.26
N ARG A 100 3.38 -18.39 -6.11
CA ARG A 100 3.44 -19.65 -5.39
C ARG A 100 4.41 -19.88 -4.23
N ASN A 101 5.72 -20.05 -4.37
CA ASN A 101 6.43 -20.74 -3.27
C ASN A 101 6.81 -19.89 -2.04
N GLU A 102 7.00 -18.57 -2.14
CA GLU A 102 7.19 -17.71 -0.95
C GLU A 102 5.91 -16.91 -0.61
N TRP A 103 5.12 -16.52 -1.62
CA TRP A 103 3.81 -15.88 -1.45
C TRP A 103 2.75 -16.80 -0.82
N LEU A 104 2.70 -18.10 -1.20
CA LEU A 104 1.91 -19.09 -0.44
C LEU A 104 2.60 -19.55 0.84
N SER A 105 3.93 -19.40 0.97
CA SER A 105 4.56 -19.69 2.26
C SER A 105 3.92 -18.83 3.34
N TRP A 106 3.53 -17.58 3.05
CA TRP A 106 2.82 -16.71 3.99
C TRP A 106 1.30 -16.96 4.09
N GLN A 107 0.70 -17.84 3.27
CA GLN A 107 -0.67 -18.31 3.49
C GLN A 107 -0.74 -19.32 4.64
N GLU A 108 0.36 -20.04 4.91
CA GLU A 108 0.41 -21.09 5.93
C GLU A 108 1.53 -20.92 6.97
N ARG A 109 2.51 -20.02 6.77
CA ARG A 109 3.62 -19.76 7.69
C ARG A 109 3.13 -18.85 8.81
N PRO A 110 2.94 -19.38 10.02
CA PRO A 110 2.60 -18.54 11.15
C PRO A 110 3.86 -17.77 11.56
N ILE A 111 3.74 -16.47 11.77
CA ILE A 111 4.60 -15.81 12.76
C ILE A 111 4.02 -16.16 14.13
N PRO A 112 4.78 -16.79 15.05
CA PRO A 112 4.26 -17.23 16.34
C PRO A 112 3.53 -16.14 17.14
N GLU A 113 3.92 -14.88 16.98
CA GLU A 113 3.41 -13.73 17.75
C GLU A 113 2.05 -13.25 17.27
N PHE A 114 1.75 -13.41 15.96
CA PHE A 114 0.46 -13.03 15.39
C PHE A 114 -0.42 -14.24 15.07
N ASN A 115 0.17 -15.40 14.81
CA ASN A 115 -0.48 -16.60 14.28
C ASN A 115 -1.51 -16.23 13.19
N PHE A 116 -1.04 -15.44 12.23
CA PHE A 116 -1.86 -14.77 11.23
C PHE A 116 -1.23 -14.94 9.85
N THR A 117 -2.05 -15.25 8.86
CA THR A 117 -1.61 -15.48 7.49
C THR A 117 -2.40 -14.62 6.52
N ARG A 118 -1.86 -14.38 5.32
CA ARG A 118 -2.59 -13.65 4.26
C ARG A 118 -3.89 -14.36 3.87
N LYS A 119 -3.95 -15.69 3.98
CA LYS A 119 -5.21 -16.44 3.80
C LYS A 119 -6.25 -16.02 4.82
N ASN A 120 -5.86 -15.83 6.08
CA ASN A 120 -6.77 -15.34 7.10
C ASN A 120 -7.28 -13.92 6.77
N GLU A 121 -6.45 -13.05 6.17
CA GLU A 121 -6.87 -11.72 5.74
C GLU A 121 -7.86 -11.76 4.58
N LEU A 122 -7.58 -12.54 3.53
CA LEU A 122 -8.49 -12.73 2.39
C LEU A 122 -9.81 -13.38 2.81
N ASP A 123 -9.77 -14.42 3.65
CA ASP A 123 -10.97 -15.06 4.20
C ASP A 123 -11.82 -14.02 4.99
N ARG A 124 -11.20 -13.05 5.66
CA ARG A 124 -11.91 -12.03 6.43
C ARG A 124 -12.56 -10.93 5.61
N GLN A 125 -11.94 -10.53 4.50
CA GLN A 125 -12.58 -9.61 3.55
C GLN A 125 -13.91 -10.18 3.06
N THR A 126 -14.01 -11.51 2.93
CA THR A 126 -15.29 -12.19 2.58
C THR A 126 -16.31 -12.24 3.71
N LEU A 127 -15.91 -11.98 4.96
CA LEU A 127 -16.76 -12.02 6.16
C LEU A 127 -17.28 -10.64 6.60
N GLY A 128 -16.92 -9.56 5.91
CA GLY A 128 -17.43 -8.21 6.18
C GLY A 128 -16.95 -7.58 7.50
N SER A 129 -15.81 -8.05 8.04
CA SER A 129 -15.22 -7.46 9.25
C SER A 129 -14.60 -6.11 8.92
N LEU A 130 -14.95 -5.08 9.70
CA LEU A 130 -14.46 -3.72 9.57
C LEU A 130 -13.21 -3.54 10.45
N TYR A 131 -12.21 -2.84 9.92
CA TYR A 131 -11.06 -2.38 10.69
C TYR A 131 -11.49 -1.54 11.90
N ALA A 132 -10.75 -1.67 12.99
CA ALA A 132 -10.89 -0.84 14.17
C ALA A 132 -9.53 -0.22 14.54
N PHE A 133 -9.50 0.98 15.10
CA PHE A 133 -8.25 1.56 15.58
C PHE A 133 -7.96 1.13 17.02
N ASN A 134 -6.68 0.84 17.31
CA ASN A 134 -6.20 0.60 18.65
C ASN A 134 -6.55 1.82 19.53
N PRO A 135 -7.15 1.64 20.73
CA PRO A 135 -7.46 2.74 21.63
C PRO A 135 -6.24 3.61 22.01
N LEU A 136 -5.03 3.05 21.98
CA LEU A 136 -3.79 3.82 22.19
C LEU A 136 -3.45 4.74 21.00
N GLY A 137 -4.00 4.45 19.81
CA GLY A 137 -4.03 5.32 18.63
C GLY A 137 -5.32 6.14 18.49
N ALA A 138 -6.26 6.05 19.44
CA ALA A 138 -7.54 6.76 19.40
C ALA A 138 -7.48 8.30 19.22
N PRO A 139 -6.38 9.01 19.56
CA PRO A 139 -6.31 10.45 19.33
C PRO A 139 -6.29 10.88 17.85
N LEU A 140 -6.13 9.95 16.89
CA LEU A 140 -6.12 10.27 15.46
C LEU A 140 -7.41 10.98 15.03
N PRO A 141 -7.35 12.10 14.28
CA PRO A 141 -8.55 12.74 13.73
C PRO A 141 -9.35 11.77 12.85
N LEU A 142 -10.68 11.89 12.87
CA LEU A 142 -11.58 10.99 12.15
C LEU A 142 -11.30 11.01 10.64
N GLU A 143 -11.01 12.18 10.07
CA GLU A 143 -10.71 12.33 8.65
C GLU A 143 -9.46 11.53 8.23
N PHE A 144 -8.46 11.45 9.12
CA PHE A 144 -7.28 10.61 8.89
C PHE A 144 -7.61 9.12 9.03
N GLN A 145 -8.46 8.76 10.01
CA GLN A 145 -8.92 7.37 10.14
C GLN A 145 -9.66 6.93 8.88
N ASP A 146 -10.65 7.71 8.42
CA ASP A 146 -11.42 7.42 7.21
C ASP A 146 -10.53 7.35 5.97
N GLY A 147 -9.58 8.29 5.82
CA GLY A 147 -8.62 8.29 4.71
C GLY A 147 -7.70 7.07 4.70
N LEU A 148 -7.26 6.60 5.88
CA LEU A 148 -6.46 5.37 6.01
C LEU A 148 -7.29 4.13 5.64
N LEU A 149 -8.52 4.04 6.15
CA LEU A 149 -9.41 2.92 5.87
C LEU A 149 -9.73 2.80 4.37
N LEU A 150 -10.03 3.93 3.72
CA LEU A 150 -10.29 3.96 2.29
C LEU A 150 -9.06 3.55 1.47
N GLY A 151 -7.88 4.05 1.84
CA GLY A 151 -6.63 3.64 1.20
C GLY A 151 -6.36 2.14 1.35
N LEU A 152 -6.58 1.58 2.54
CA LEU A 152 -6.44 0.15 2.80
C LEU A 152 -7.46 -0.71 2.04
N GLU A 153 -8.72 -0.27 1.94
CA GLU A 153 -9.75 -0.95 1.16
C GLU A 153 -9.32 -1.14 -0.29
N TRP A 154 -8.76 -0.09 -0.91
CA TRP A 154 -8.25 -0.14 -2.27
C TRP A 154 -6.94 -0.94 -2.40
N LEU A 155 -5.97 -0.71 -1.52
CA LEU A 155 -4.65 -1.35 -1.59
C LEU A 155 -4.69 -2.85 -1.29
N LEU A 156 -5.64 -3.29 -0.46
CA LEU A 156 -5.81 -4.70 -0.12
C LEU A 156 -6.82 -5.41 -1.02
N ASN A 157 -7.35 -4.71 -2.03
CA ASN A 157 -8.30 -5.26 -2.98
C ASN A 157 -7.60 -6.28 -3.89
N PRO A 158 -8.07 -7.55 -3.91
CA PRO A 158 -7.57 -8.61 -4.80
C PRO A 158 -7.88 -8.38 -6.29
N ARG A 159 -8.32 -7.18 -6.69
CA ARG A 159 -8.46 -6.76 -8.09
C ARG A 159 -7.44 -5.71 -8.51
N GLY A 160 -6.75 -5.06 -7.57
CA GLY A 160 -5.74 -4.02 -7.84
C GLY A 160 -6.26 -2.59 -7.63
N SER A 161 -5.43 -1.62 -7.99
CA SER A 161 -5.68 -0.17 -7.83
C SER A 161 -6.96 0.32 -8.57
N PRO A 162 -7.76 1.26 -8.04
CA PRO A 162 -8.99 1.72 -8.71
C PRO A 162 -8.84 2.18 -10.16
N ASP A 163 -7.67 2.69 -10.54
CA ASP A 163 -7.40 3.24 -11.86
C ASP A 163 -6.86 2.22 -12.86
N GLY A 164 -6.70 0.94 -12.53
CA GLY A 164 -6.16 -0.02 -13.50
C GLY A 164 -4.65 0.05 -13.68
N MET A 165 -4.07 1.22 -13.45
CA MET A 165 -2.75 1.52 -13.94
C MET A 165 -1.73 1.11 -12.90
N PHE A 166 -0.94 0.07 -13.13
CA PHE A 166 0.28 -0.27 -12.37
C PHE A 166 0.17 -0.93 -10.97
N THR A 167 -0.85 -1.75 -10.68
CA THR A 167 -0.69 -2.79 -9.65
C THR A 167 -1.42 -4.09 -9.95
N PRO A 168 -0.70 -5.23 -9.95
CA PRO A 168 -1.31 -6.51 -9.67
C PRO A 168 -2.07 -6.52 -8.34
N PRO A 169 -3.15 -7.29 -8.29
CA PRO A 169 -4.10 -7.37 -7.18
C PRO A 169 -3.58 -7.81 -5.80
N ALA A 170 -2.28 -8.04 -5.56
CA ALA A 170 -1.84 -8.65 -4.30
C ALA A 170 -0.45 -8.30 -3.77
N SER A 171 0.41 -7.66 -4.56
CA SER A 171 1.74 -7.23 -4.13
C SER A 171 1.62 -5.75 -3.81
N TRP A 172 2.33 -5.17 -2.87
CA TRP A 172 3.78 -5.10 -2.87
C TRP A 172 4.18 -4.84 -1.40
N GLY A 173 4.34 -5.90 -0.60
CA GLY A 173 4.91 -5.77 0.75
C GLY A 173 3.99 -5.85 1.96
N ALA A 174 2.90 -6.62 1.94
CA ALA A 174 2.44 -7.23 3.18
C ALA A 174 3.51 -8.26 3.59
N GLY A 175 4.54 -7.77 4.27
CA GLY A 175 5.42 -8.62 5.03
C GLY A 175 4.57 -9.44 6.02
N PRO A 176 5.16 -10.44 6.64
CA PRO A 176 4.43 -11.31 7.56
C PRO A 176 3.97 -10.64 8.86
N LEU A 177 4.41 -9.41 9.04
CA LEU A 177 3.82 -8.42 9.90
C LEU A 177 3.16 -7.46 8.91
N ASP A 178 1.84 -7.28 8.97
CA ASP A 178 1.10 -6.36 8.13
C ASP A 178 1.49 -4.91 8.47
N THR A 179 2.72 -4.57 8.10
CA THR A 179 3.39 -3.30 8.31
C THR A 179 3.09 -2.42 7.12
N TYR A 180 2.44 -1.31 7.38
CA TYR A 180 2.09 -0.35 6.37
C TYR A 180 2.64 1.00 6.76
N HIS A 181 2.86 1.81 5.75
CA HIS A 181 3.14 3.21 5.93
C HIS A 181 2.54 4.03 4.81
N CYS A 182 2.40 5.31 5.10
CA CYS A 182 2.10 6.33 4.11
C CYS A 182 2.67 7.65 4.59
N HIS A 183 2.82 8.61 3.68
CA HIS A 183 3.30 9.94 4.01
C HIS A 183 2.15 10.93 3.98
N VAL A 184 2.08 11.81 4.98
CA VAL A 184 1.24 13.00 4.91
C VAL A 184 2.03 14.08 4.19
N VAL A 185 1.53 14.51 3.04
CA VAL A 185 2.23 15.43 2.14
C VAL A 185 1.33 16.58 1.68
N LEU A 186 1.96 17.68 1.29
CA LEU A 186 1.31 18.75 0.50
C LEU A 186 1.78 18.66 -0.95
N ALA A 187 0.91 18.97 -1.89
CA ALA A 187 1.33 19.28 -3.25
C ALA A 187 2.00 20.67 -3.27
N LYS A 188 3.11 20.83 -4.00
CA LYS A 188 3.89 22.09 -4.07
C LYS A 188 3.17 23.24 -4.80
N ASN A 189 1.95 23.04 -5.32
CA ASN A 189 1.10 24.09 -5.90
C ASN A 189 -0.21 24.21 -5.12
N PRO A 190 -0.61 25.40 -4.59
CA PRO A 190 0.02 26.72 -4.68
C PRO A 190 1.02 26.96 -3.52
N THR A 191 1.87 27.97 -3.63
CA THR A 191 2.92 28.38 -2.67
C THR A 191 2.63 27.96 -1.22
N PRO A 192 3.52 27.20 -0.54
CA PRO A 192 3.27 26.81 0.84
C PRO A 192 3.09 28.07 1.70
N ASP A 193 1.87 28.26 2.21
CA ASP A 193 1.57 29.29 3.19
C ASP A 193 2.59 29.22 4.35
N PRO A 194 3.12 30.34 4.86
CA PRO A 194 4.00 30.35 6.03
C PRO A 194 3.49 29.52 7.22
N ALA A 195 2.18 29.37 7.39
CA ALA A 195 1.54 28.52 8.38
C ALA A 195 2.03 27.05 8.31
N TRP A 196 2.32 26.52 7.12
CA TRP A 196 2.88 25.18 6.97
C TRP A 196 4.30 25.04 7.52
N GLY A 197 5.03 26.14 7.68
CA GLY A 197 6.30 26.16 8.38
C GLY A 197 6.17 25.76 9.87
N ALA A 198 5.07 26.17 10.51
CA ALA A 198 4.77 25.80 11.89
C ALA A 198 4.43 24.31 12.01
N VAL A 199 3.61 23.79 11.10
CA VAL A 199 3.27 22.35 11.01
C VAL A 199 4.54 21.50 10.89
N ARG A 200 5.45 21.86 9.99
CA ARG A 200 6.73 21.13 9.82
C ARG A 200 7.59 21.17 11.08
N SER A 201 7.61 22.32 11.78
CA SER A 201 8.36 22.46 13.01
C SER A 201 7.79 21.58 14.12
N LEU A 202 6.46 21.50 14.22
CA LEU A 202 5.76 20.62 15.16
C LEU A 202 6.06 19.14 14.85
N ALA A 203 5.93 18.73 13.58
CA ALA A 203 6.25 17.37 13.14
C ALA A 203 7.73 17.00 13.41
N ALA A 204 8.66 17.92 13.14
CA ALA A 204 10.07 17.74 13.48
C ALA A 204 10.30 17.59 14.99
N GLY A 205 9.55 18.33 15.81
CA GLY A 205 9.55 18.18 17.27
C GLY A 205 9.16 16.78 17.72
N VAL A 206 8.07 16.23 17.16
CA VAL A 206 7.61 14.86 17.46
C VAL A 206 8.64 13.82 17.01
N ARG A 207 9.23 13.97 15.82
CA ARG A 207 10.30 13.09 15.32
C ARG A 207 11.54 13.14 16.20
N ASN A 208 11.93 14.33 16.68
CA ASN A 208 13.05 14.49 17.60
C ASN A 208 12.77 13.85 18.96
N ARG A 209 11.53 13.97 19.47
CA ARG A 209 11.11 13.27 20.71
C ARG A 209 11.21 11.76 20.54
N ALA A 210 10.71 11.21 19.44
CA ALA A 210 10.83 9.77 19.13
C ALA A 210 12.29 9.32 19.16
N ARG A 211 13.18 10.04 18.46
CA ARG A 211 14.62 9.77 18.42
C ARG A 211 15.26 9.80 19.82
N LEU A 212 14.93 10.80 20.65
CA LEU A 212 15.47 10.91 22.01
C LEU A 212 15.01 9.73 22.89
N MET A 213 13.74 9.34 22.81
CA MET A 213 13.23 8.18 23.53
C MET A 213 13.92 6.89 23.07
N GLN A 214 14.17 6.71 21.77
CA GLN A 214 14.92 5.56 21.26
C GLN A 214 16.37 5.56 21.79
N LEU A 215 17.02 6.72 21.89
CA LEU A 215 18.35 6.85 22.48
C LEU A 215 18.36 6.49 23.97
N VAL A 216 17.31 6.83 24.73
CA VAL A 216 17.17 6.42 26.13
C VAL A 216 16.97 4.90 26.21
N ALA A 217 16.09 4.32 25.40
CA ALA A 217 15.88 2.87 25.36
C ALA A 217 17.18 2.11 24.97
N ASN A 218 18.01 2.69 24.10
CA ASN A 218 19.33 2.13 23.73
C ASN A 218 20.30 1.98 24.91
N THR A 219 20.08 2.69 26.02
CA THR A 219 20.87 2.50 27.25
C THR A 219 20.52 1.21 28.00
N SER A 220 19.32 0.67 27.77
CA SER A 220 18.85 -0.56 28.40
C SER A 220 19.30 -1.80 27.61
N ALA A 221 19.22 -1.75 26.29
CA ALA A 221 19.69 -2.80 25.39
C ALA A 221 19.79 -2.27 23.94
N PRO A 222 20.42 -2.99 22.99
CA PRO A 222 20.37 -2.63 21.57
C PRO A 222 18.94 -2.57 21.02
N ILE A 223 18.70 -1.66 20.09
CA ILE A 223 17.40 -1.51 19.40
C ILE A 223 16.90 -2.86 18.87
N GLY A 224 15.60 -3.08 19.02
CA GLY A 224 14.92 -4.27 18.53
C GLY A 224 15.13 -5.54 19.35
N THR A 225 15.74 -5.46 20.53
CA THR A 225 15.72 -6.56 21.52
C THR A 225 14.48 -6.49 22.42
N PRO A 226 14.09 -7.58 23.10
CA PRO A 226 12.94 -7.53 24.01
C PRO A 226 13.10 -6.49 25.13
N ALA A 227 14.30 -6.42 25.74
CA ALA A 227 14.59 -5.44 26.78
C ALA A 227 14.52 -3.98 26.27
N TRP A 228 14.96 -3.72 25.04
CA TRP A 228 14.81 -2.41 24.42
C TRP A 228 13.35 -2.07 24.14
N THR A 229 12.58 -3.05 23.65
CA THR A 229 11.16 -2.90 23.31
C THR A 229 10.35 -2.51 24.54
N GLU A 230 10.59 -3.17 25.67
CA GLU A 230 9.94 -2.83 26.94
C GLU A 230 10.31 -1.42 27.41
N ALA A 231 11.60 -1.10 27.44
CA ALA A 231 12.07 0.24 27.84
C ALA A 231 11.52 1.35 26.93
N TYR A 232 11.44 1.11 25.62
CA TYR A 232 10.90 2.08 24.68
C TYR A 232 9.38 2.25 24.82
N ARG A 233 8.66 1.14 25.04
CA ARG A 233 7.23 1.16 25.31
C ARG A 233 6.90 2.01 26.54
N GLU A 234 7.64 1.82 27.64
CA GLU A 234 7.44 2.62 28.85
C GLU A 234 7.54 4.11 28.53
N LEU A 235 8.54 4.53 27.76
CA LEU A 235 8.71 5.93 27.35
C LEU A 235 7.57 6.46 26.45
N LEU A 236 6.99 5.61 25.60
CA LEU A 236 5.84 5.99 24.76
C LEU A 236 4.56 6.19 25.57
N LEU A 237 4.39 5.39 26.62
CA LEU A 237 3.22 5.39 27.51
C LEU A 237 3.38 6.33 28.71
N ASP A 238 4.59 6.80 28.99
CA ASP A 238 4.88 7.76 30.06
C ASP A 238 4.68 9.21 29.59
N PRO A 239 3.86 10.02 30.28
CA PRO A 239 3.84 11.45 30.06
C PRO A 239 5.21 12.06 30.44
N THR A 240 5.70 13.01 29.65
CA THR A 240 7.05 13.57 29.89
C THR A 240 7.19 14.21 31.28
N SER A 241 8.40 14.18 31.85
CA SER A 241 8.71 14.82 33.13
C SER A 241 8.48 16.34 33.19
N ALA A 242 8.28 16.99 32.03
CA ALA A 242 7.98 18.42 31.89
C ALA A 242 6.56 18.74 31.37
N GLY A 243 5.73 17.73 31.07
CA GLY A 243 4.43 17.96 30.42
C GLY A 243 3.57 16.70 30.33
N THR A 244 2.29 16.86 30.64
CA THR A 244 1.23 15.86 30.78
C THR A 244 0.82 15.12 29.49
N THR A 245 1.60 15.20 28.40
CA THR A 245 1.18 14.79 27.05
C THR A 245 1.89 13.51 26.59
N LEU A 246 1.09 12.49 26.29
CA LEU A 246 1.56 11.21 25.76
C LEU A 246 2.17 11.37 24.36
N PHE A 247 2.99 10.41 23.92
CA PHE A 247 3.55 10.48 22.56
C PHE A 247 2.45 10.43 21.49
N ALA A 248 1.44 9.58 21.68
CA ALA A 248 0.29 9.45 20.78
C ALA A 248 -0.51 10.76 20.64
N GLU A 249 -0.65 11.52 21.74
CA GLU A 249 -1.33 12.82 21.73
C GLU A 249 -0.54 13.86 20.96
N ALA A 250 0.77 13.96 21.22
CA ALA A 250 1.64 14.88 20.48
C ALA A 250 1.69 14.56 18.98
N TYR A 251 1.63 13.27 18.64
CA TYR A 251 1.55 12.82 17.25
C TYR A 251 0.21 13.19 16.60
N ALA A 252 -0.90 13.01 17.30
CA ALA A 252 -2.22 13.43 16.84
C ALA A 252 -2.36 14.95 16.70
N ASP A 253 -1.71 15.73 17.56
CA ASP A 253 -1.74 17.19 17.49
C ASP A 253 -1.11 17.71 16.19
N VAL A 254 -0.07 17.04 15.66
CA VAL A 254 0.45 17.35 14.32
C VAL A 254 -0.65 17.17 13.27
N LEU A 255 -1.37 16.06 13.30
CA LEU A 255 -2.40 15.76 12.32
C LEU A 255 -3.61 16.70 12.42
N LYS A 256 -3.99 17.09 13.64
CA LYS A 256 -5.03 18.13 13.86
C LYS A 256 -4.60 19.47 13.25
N GLU A 257 -3.33 19.85 13.44
CA GLU A 257 -2.79 21.09 12.87
C GLU A 257 -2.77 21.03 11.33
N VAL A 258 -2.46 19.87 10.75
CA VAL A 258 -2.57 19.66 9.28
C VAL A 258 -3.98 19.95 8.79
N LEU A 259 -5.01 19.43 9.46
CA LEU A 259 -6.41 19.69 9.09
C LEU A 259 -6.78 21.16 9.28
N LEU A 260 -6.35 21.77 10.38
CA LEU A 260 -6.63 23.17 10.68
C LEU A 260 -6.03 24.12 9.63
N VAL A 261 -4.73 23.97 9.36
CA VAL A 261 -4.01 24.80 8.38
C VAL A 261 -4.52 24.52 6.97
N GLY A 262 -4.78 23.27 6.62
CA GLY A 262 -5.34 22.90 5.30
C GLY A 262 -6.68 23.59 5.03
N ARG A 263 -7.59 23.58 6.01
CA ARG A 263 -8.87 24.30 5.92
C ARG A 263 -8.69 25.81 5.84
N ALA A 264 -7.80 26.39 6.64
CA ALA A 264 -7.59 27.83 6.69
C ALA A 264 -6.95 28.39 5.40
N THR A 265 -6.08 27.62 4.77
CA THR A 265 -5.34 28.03 3.56
C THR A 265 -6.01 27.57 2.25
N GLY A 266 -7.03 26.72 2.34
CA GLY A 266 -7.66 26.09 1.17
C GLY A 266 -6.76 25.08 0.47
N GLN A 267 -5.71 24.59 1.15
CA GLN A 267 -4.76 23.61 0.61
C GLN A 267 -5.07 22.22 1.16
N PHE A 268 -5.13 21.24 0.27
CA PHE A 268 -5.34 19.84 0.62
C PHE A 268 -4.07 19.24 1.22
N ALA A 269 -4.24 18.45 2.28
CA ALA A 269 -3.24 17.48 2.72
C ALA A 269 -3.61 16.10 2.17
N TRP A 270 -2.59 15.36 1.76
CA TRP A 270 -2.73 14.09 1.05
C TRP A 270 -2.03 12.97 1.81
N LEU A 271 -2.60 11.78 1.78
CA LEU A 271 -1.84 10.55 2.03
C LEU A 271 -1.20 10.12 0.72
N LEU A 272 0.12 10.10 0.70
CA LEU A 272 0.93 9.45 -0.31
C LEU A 272 1.24 8.04 0.18
N TRP A 273 0.58 7.07 -0.42
CA TRP A 273 0.83 5.65 -0.24
C TRP A 273 1.92 5.22 -1.17
N HIS A 274 2.77 4.31 -0.70
CA HIS A 274 3.59 3.51 -1.59
C HIS A 274 3.88 2.16 -1.00
N THR A 275 4.26 1.25 -1.87
CA THR A 275 4.38 -0.14 -1.49
C THR A 275 5.77 -0.50 -0.95
N PHE A 276 5.85 -1.50 -0.06
CA PHE A 276 7.09 -2.04 0.51
C PHE A 276 7.48 -3.38 -0.11
N GLU A 277 7.68 -3.41 -1.41
CA GLU A 277 8.18 -4.63 -2.02
C GLU A 277 9.68 -4.77 -1.78
N GLU A 278 10.06 -5.90 -1.19
CA GLU A 278 11.47 -6.30 -1.17
C GLU A 278 11.95 -6.44 -2.63
N PRO A 279 13.12 -5.89 -2.98
CA PRO A 279 13.65 -5.85 -4.33
C PRO A 279 13.53 -7.11 -5.19
N ARG A 280 13.60 -8.31 -4.60
CA ARG A 280 13.55 -9.61 -5.28
C ARG A 280 12.17 -9.98 -5.83
N TRP A 281 11.13 -9.36 -5.32
CA TRP A 281 9.76 -9.59 -5.77
C TRP A 281 9.41 -8.71 -6.98
N ARG A 282 10.18 -7.64 -7.19
CA ARG A 282 9.85 -6.58 -8.15
C ARG A 282 10.04 -7.01 -9.61
N PRO A 283 9.17 -6.63 -10.59
CA PRO A 283 9.54 -6.67 -11.98
C PRO A 283 10.89 -6.01 -12.17
N PRO A 284 11.74 -6.61 -13.01
CA PRO A 284 12.97 -6.00 -13.42
C PRO A 284 12.73 -4.56 -13.91
N GLY A 285 13.41 -3.59 -13.30
CA GLY A 285 13.30 -2.17 -13.65
C GLY A 285 12.36 -1.34 -12.77
N LEU A 286 11.52 -1.95 -11.93
CA LEU A 286 10.73 -1.23 -10.93
C LEU A 286 11.56 -0.98 -9.66
N THR A 287 11.78 0.29 -9.35
CA THR A 287 12.47 0.76 -8.14
C THR A 287 11.49 1.03 -7.00
N SER A 288 12.00 1.26 -5.79
CA SER A 288 11.20 1.68 -4.63
C SER A 288 10.41 2.95 -4.93
N ASP A 289 10.99 3.80 -5.76
CA ASP A 289 10.53 5.17 -5.98
C ASP A 289 9.79 5.30 -7.32
N SER A 290 9.48 4.15 -7.93
CA SER A 290 8.70 4.10 -9.15
C SER A 290 7.29 4.62 -8.87
N PRO A 291 6.80 5.60 -9.63
CA PRO A 291 5.50 6.23 -9.44
C PRO A 291 4.35 5.25 -9.55
N GLN A 292 4.57 4.17 -10.30
CA GLN A 292 3.69 3.03 -10.53
C GLN A 292 3.27 2.42 -9.19
N ARG A 293 4.08 2.63 -8.16
CA ARG A 293 3.92 2.13 -6.80
C ARG A 293 3.35 3.16 -5.82
N SER A 294 2.89 4.31 -6.32
CA SER A 294 2.45 5.44 -5.48
C SER A 294 1.01 5.86 -5.76
N TRP A 295 0.23 6.03 -4.69
CA TRP A 295 -1.17 6.47 -4.74
C TRP A 295 -1.47 7.56 -3.73
N TRP A 296 -2.55 8.29 -4.00
CA TRP A 296 -2.91 9.51 -3.31
C TRP A 296 -4.38 9.49 -2.94
N ASN A 297 -4.70 9.85 -1.71
CA ASN A 297 -6.04 10.33 -1.40
C ASN A 297 -5.97 11.60 -0.56
N ALA A 298 -6.84 12.55 -0.90
CA ALA A 298 -7.01 13.74 -0.08
C ALA A 298 -7.65 13.35 1.24
N ILE A 299 -7.28 14.04 2.33
CA ILE A 299 -7.82 13.79 3.68
C ILE A 299 -8.80 14.89 4.09
N ALA A 300 -8.56 16.12 3.62
CA ALA A 300 -9.30 17.31 4.02
C ALA A 300 -9.77 18.09 2.78
N PRO A 301 -11.00 18.63 2.73
CA PRO A 301 -12.00 18.62 3.81
C PRO A 301 -12.71 17.28 4.03
N TYR A 302 -12.66 16.36 3.05
CA TYR A 302 -13.17 15.00 3.17
C TYR A 302 -12.20 14.02 2.50
N PRO A 303 -12.15 12.76 2.97
CA PRO A 303 -11.43 11.72 2.27
C PRO A 303 -11.99 11.55 0.86
N THR A 304 -11.11 11.45 -0.14
CA THR A 304 -11.48 11.10 -1.52
C THR A 304 -11.03 9.69 -1.84
N ASP A 305 -11.59 9.10 -2.90
CA ASP A 305 -11.08 7.84 -3.46
C ASP A 305 -9.58 7.94 -3.76
N LEU A 306 -8.94 6.77 -3.78
CA LEU A 306 -7.54 6.63 -4.11
C LEU A 306 -7.32 6.98 -5.60
N THR A 307 -6.38 7.88 -5.88
CA THR A 307 -6.03 8.37 -7.22
C THR A 307 -4.53 8.34 -7.46
N ARG A 308 -4.11 8.58 -8.71
CA ARG A 308 -2.70 8.81 -9.08
C ARG A 308 -2.22 10.20 -8.69
N THR A 309 -0.90 10.37 -8.71
CA THR A 309 -0.29 11.70 -8.76
C THR A 309 -0.79 12.44 -10.01
N PRO A 310 -1.14 13.74 -9.91
CA PRO A 310 -1.47 14.54 -11.09
C PRO A 310 -0.24 14.96 -11.91
N PHE A 311 0.97 14.60 -11.48
CA PHE A 311 2.24 14.93 -12.12
C PHE A 311 2.97 13.66 -12.59
N SER A 312 3.87 13.82 -13.58
CA SER A 312 4.69 12.76 -14.16
C SER A 312 5.54 12.05 -13.13
N ALA A 313 6.01 10.86 -13.49
CA ALA A 313 5.94 9.73 -12.61
C ALA A 313 7.40 9.30 -12.26
N THR A 314 8.09 10.03 -11.40
CA THR A 314 9.44 9.66 -10.92
C THR A 314 9.67 10.07 -9.47
N GLU A 315 10.70 9.55 -8.81
CA GLU A 315 11.13 10.01 -7.49
C GLU A 315 11.42 11.52 -7.50
N ASP A 316 12.17 11.95 -8.51
CA ASP A 316 12.49 13.36 -8.72
C ASP A 316 11.21 14.19 -8.89
N ASP A 317 10.20 13.66 -9.59
CA ASP A 317 8.92 14.33 -9.72
C ASP A 317 8.14 14.38 -8.40
N VAL A 318 8.11 13.30 -7.60
CA VAL A 318 7.49 13.31 -6.27
C VAL A 318 8.21 14.30 -5.37
N ILE A 319 9.54 14.30 -5.31
CA ILE A 319 10.31 15.26 -4.51
C ILE A 319 10.12 16.69 -5.03
N ALA A 320 10.08 16.87 -6.35
CA ALA A 320 9.89 18.17 -6.98
C ALA A 320 8.49 18.74 -6.75
N ASN A 321 7.47 17.89 -6.56
CA ASN A 321 6.07 18.29 -6.50
C ASN A 321 5.41 18.11 -5.13
N THR A 322 6.13 17.63 -4.12
CA THR A 322 5.56 17.39 -2.78
C THR A 322 6.34 18.06 -1.66
N VAL A 323 5.67 18.28 -0.54
CA VAL A 323 6.27 18.72 0.73
C VAL A 323 5.88 17.70 1.81
N PRO A 324 6.82 16.89 2.32
CA PRO A 324 6.53 15.94 3.38
C PRO A 324 6.28 16.66 4.71
N LEU A 325 5.25 16.21 5.43
CA LEU A 325 4.90 16.75 6.74
C LEU A 325 5.23 15.73 7.84
N ILE A 326 4.67 14.53 7.74
CA ILE A 326 4.87 13.47 8.73
C ILE A 326 4.65 12.09 8.09
N ASP A 327 5.35 11.08 8.62
CA ASP A 327 5.29 9.70 8.16
C ASP A 327 4.40 8.91 9.11
N LEU A 328 3.41 8.19 8.58
CA LEU A 328 2.50 7.33 9.34
C LEU A 328 2.95 5.89 9.19
N GLN A 329 3.21 5.22 10.30
CA GLN A 329 3.60 3.81 10.35
C GLN A 329 2.60 3.05 11.20
N PHE A 330 2.16 1.89 10.73
CA PHE A 330 1.13 1.14 11.42
C PHE A 330 1.16 -0.36 11.19
N PHE A 331 0.59 -1.08 12.16
CA PHE A 331 0.35 -2.51 12.10
C PHE A 331 -1.13 -2.81 12.11
N ILE A 332 -1.50 -3.84 11.36
CA ILE A 332 -2.83 -4.44 11.44
C ILE A 332 -2.65 -5.79 12.09
N ASP A 333 -3.30 -6.01 13.23
CA ASP A 333 -3.26 -7.29 13.91
C ASP A 333 -4.32 -8.28 13.37
N ARG A 334 -4.30 -9.49 13.90
CA ARG A 334 -5.24 -10.55 13.54
C ARG A 334 -6.70 -10.26 13.97
N GLN A 335 -7.02 -9.13 14.55
CA GLN A 335 -8.39 -8.71 14.85
C GLN A 335 -8.78 -7.49 14.02
N GLN A 336 -7.99 -7.15 12.99
CA GLN A 336 -8.12 -5.91 12.21
C GLN A 336 -7.98 -4.66 13.07
N LEU A 337 -7.25 -4.77 14.19
CA LEU A 337 -6.92 -3.62 15.01
C LEU A 337 -5.71 -2.91 14.40
N ILE A 338 -5.95 -1.71 13.89
CA ILE A 338 -4.92 -0.83 13.35
C ILE A 338 -4.23 -0.10 14.50
N THR A 339 -2.95 -0.38 14.70
CA THR A 339 -2.07 0.36 15.61
C THR A 339 -1.20 1.30 14.78
N VAL A 340 -1.59 2.57 14.70
CA VAL A 340 -0.81 3.63 14.03
C VAL A 340 -0.11 4.47 15.08
N LEU A 341 1.22 4.60 14.98
CA LEU A 341 1.98 5.48 15.85
C LEU A 341 3.31 5.86 15.23
N GLY A 342 3.72 7.13 15.38
CA GLY A 342 5.11 7.52 15.16
C GLY A 342 5.61 7.49 13.70
N PRO A 343 6.85 7.97 13.49
CA PRO A 343 7.45 8.08 12.17
C PRO A 343 8.12 6.78 11.69
N SER A 344 8.27 5.77 12.55
CA SER A 344 8.91 4.50 12.21
C SER A 344 8.07 3.32 12.69
N TYR A 345 8.38 2.12 12.21
CA TYR A 345 7.74 0.88 12.69
C TYR A 345 8.13 0.53 14.14
N ALA A 346 9.09 1.23 14.75
CA ALA A 346 9.50 0.99 16.13
C ALA A 346 8.46 1.43 17.16
N GLU A 347 7.77 2.55 16.91
CA GLU A 347 6.72 3.04 17.80
C GLU A 347 5.50 2.10 17.86
N PRO A 348 4.85 1.70 16.75
CA PRO A 348 3.75 0.76 16.82
C PRO A 348 4.25 -0.60 17.31
N GLY A 349 5.51 -0.98 17.03
CA GLY A 349 6.16 -2.20 17.53
C GLY A 349 6.18 -2.28 19.03
N ALA A 350 6.75 -1.26 19.67
CA ALA A 350 6.75 -1.21 21.13
C ALA A 350 5.33 -1.19 21.72
N ILE A 351 4.34 -0.56 21.07
CA ILE A 351 2.94 -0.54 21.52
C ILE A 351 2.24 -1.91 21.43
N VAL A 352 2.65 -2.79 20.53
CA VAL A 352 2.13 -4.18 20.48
C VAL A 352 3.13 -5.20 21.05
N HIS A 353 4.16 -4.75 21.76
CA HIS A 353 5.25 -5.58 22.29
C HIS A 353 5.97 -6.43 21.22
N LEU A 354 6.16 -5.86 20.04
CA LEU A 354 7.01 -6.42 19.00
C LEU A 354 8.42 -5.83 19.02
N GLU A 355 9.37 -6.74 18.90
CA GLU A 355 10.78 -6.46 18.72
C GLU A 355 11.08 -6.03 17.28
N THR A 356 11.71 -4.87 17.08
CA THR A 356 11.99 -4.37 15.72
C THR A 356 13.00 -5.21 14.93
N ASN A 357 13.91 -5.93 15.59
CA ASN A 357 14.77 -6.89 14.89
C ASN A 357 13.97 -8.03 14.28
N ARG A 358 12.82 -8.37 14.88
CA ARG A 358 11.91 -9.37 14.32
C ARG A 358 11.17 -8.82 13.12
N ILE A 359 10.78 -7.55 13.16
CA ILE A 359 10.21 -6.86 11.99
C ILE A 359 11.21 -6.90 10.83
N ASP A 360 12.46 -6.52 11.09
CA ASP A 360 13.53 -6.55 10.09
C ASP A 360 13.86 -7.96 9.58
N ALA A 361 13.97 -8.94 10.48
CA ALA A 361 14.28 -10.32 10.12
C ALA A 361 13.15 -10.95 9.29
N ALA A 362 11.90 -10.69 9.68
CA ALA A 362 10.73 -11.15 8.98
C ALA A 362 10.60 -10.51 7.58
N ALA A 363 10.89 -9.21 7.47
CA ALA A 363 10.98 -8.52 6.18
C ALA A 363 12.10 -9.09 5.28
N LYS A 364 13.22 -9.53 5.87
CA LYS A 364 14.37 -10.13 5.17
C LYS A 364 14.24 -11.64 4.91
N GLY A 365 13.13 -12.27 5.34
CA GLY A 365 12.93 -13.72 5.20
C GLY A 365 13.91 -14.58 6.00
N LEU A 366 14.63 -14.00 6.96
CA LEU A 366 15.68 -14.70 7.72
C LEU A 366 15.06 -15.62 8.78
N PRO A 367 15.61 -16.83 9.02
CA PRO A 367 15.21 -17.66 10.15
C PRO A 367 15.55 -16.95 11.47
N TYR A 368 14.67 -17.14 12.46
CA TYR A 368 14.83 -16.60 13.80
C TYR A 368 16.07 -17.23 14.49
N PRO A 369 16.92 -16.44 15.19
CA PRO A 369 18.01 -16.98 16.01
C PRO A 369 17.55 -17.68 17.29
#